data_AF-A0A940PLK0-F1
#
_entry.id   AF-A0A940PLK0-F1
#
_cell.length_a   1.000
_cell.length_b   1.000
_cell.length_c   1.000
_cell.angle_alpha   90.00
_cell.angle_beta   90.00
_cell.angle_gamma   90.00
#
_symmetry.space_group_name_H-M   'P 1'
#
loop_
_entity.id
_entity.type
_entity.pdbx_description
1 polymer ?
#
loop_
_entity_poly.entity_id
_entity_poly.type
_entity_poly.pdbx_seq_one_letter_code
_entity_poly.pdbx_strand_id
1 'polypeptide(L)'
;MTNTTTAAPAPKSAKRPYSTNRLSPRYRNIVPLTGDALPCGICGQWTPSAEQTGTEIVKAIGYSPRTSHEQIVASRKGGAVGDPFETRMTRCITCATLRTEAAQLAAQYPHAVVVGEFAYAGSTAVDVVERALAAVAVTGRNISMRQPRDLKLALEHLVTLGGSLRWQSRFEGLADRDARPDTAAAMPWSHLTEQQVGVARRAFAGYLRARTERPVPVVPTEAAGCYICGIGEVVALPSQAITTWHSVKLSPERLGGKPGTPQTETEVCSTCHAEHNAVGAWGPSLLDKLALRAAGVERHVGAYDVQLNGVKAWGTTGKKRANRTPFEHMNLAQLADDIRAGRL
;
A
#
# COMPACT_ATOMS: atom_id res chain seq x y z
N MET A 1 -12.23 48.30 7.59
CA MET A 1 -11.42 48.54 6.39
C MET A 1 -11.15 47.19 5.74
N THR A 2 -11.94 46.85 4.72
CA THR A 2 -11.84 45.59 3.96
C THR A 2 -10.72 45.72 2.94
N ASN A 3 -9.58 45.06 3.19
CA ASN A 3 -8.51 44.94 2.20
C ASN A 3 -8.93 43.96 1.12
N THR A 4 -9.42 44.49 0.00
CA THR A 4 -9.64 43.75 -1.23
C THR A 4 -8.28 43.53 -1.90
N THR A 5 -7.64 42.40 -1.64
CA THR A 5 -6.41 42.01 -2.34
C THR A 5 -6.77 41.69 -3.79
N THR A 6 -6.53 42.65 -4.69
CA THR A 6 -6.68 42.48 -6.13
C THR A 6 -5.74 41.37 -6.60
N ALA A 7 -6.29 40.20 -6.93
CA ALA A 7 -5.52 39.09 -7.49
C ALA A 7 -4.86 39.55 -8.80
N ALA A 8 -3.54 39.42 -8.88
CA ALA A 8 -2.79 39.72 -10.10
C ALA A 8 -3.32 38.86 -11.27
N PRO A 9 -3.42 39.42 -12.49
CA PRO A 9 -3.87 38.66 -13.65
C PRO A 9 -2.95 37.46 -13.88
N ALA A 10 -3.55 36.28 -14.07
CA ALA A 10 -2.79 35.06 -14.36
C ALA A 10 -1.90 35.29 -15.60
N PRO A 11 -0.62 34.88 -15.55
CA PRO A 11 0.28 35.05 -16.68
C PRO A 11 -0.32 34.36 -17.92
N LYS A 12 -0.35 35.09 -19.05
CA LYS A 12 -0.82 34.53 -20.33
C LYS A 12 0.06 33.33 -20.68
N SER A 13 -0.54 32.15 -20.80
CA SER A 13 0.16 30.92 -21.16
C SER A 13 0.89 31.12 -22.50
N ALA A 14 2.17 30.74 -22.55
CA ALA A 14 2.94 30.82 -23.79
C ALA A 14 2.27 29.98 -24.90
N LYS A 15 2.25 30.49 -26.13
CA LYS A 15 1.65 29.78 -27.26
C LYS A 15 2.47 28.52 -27.56
N ARG A 16 1.83 27.35 -27.46
CA ARG A 16 2.48 26.06 -27.73
C ARG A 16 2.72 25.89 -29.24
N PRO A 17 3.87 25.37 -29.69
CA PRO A 17 4.18 25.20 -31.11
C PRO A 17 3.52 23.96 -31.74
N TYR A 18 2.65 23.27 -31.02
CA TYR A 18 2.03 22.01 -31.44
C TYR A 18 0.55 21.95 -31.02
N SER A 19 -0.23 21.07 -31.64
CA SER A 19 -1.65 20.89 -31.29
C SER A 19 -1.80 20.11 -29.99
N THR A 20 -2.64 20.61 -29.08
CA THR A 20 -3.10 19.88 -27.88
C THR A 20 -4.47 19.22 -28.08
N ASN A 21 -5.17 19.52 -29.18
CA ASN A 21 -6.45 18.87 -29.47
C ASN A 21 -6.21 17.44 -29.95
N ARG A 22 -6.60 16.43 -29.15
CA ARG A 22 -6.46 15.00 -29.48
C ARG A 22 -7.14 14.58 -30.78
N LEU A 23 -8.16 15.32 -31.21
CA LEU A 23 -8.88 15.07 -32.47
C LEU A 23 -8.17 15.67 -33.69
N SER A 24 -7.14 16.49 -33.49
CA SER A 24 -6.39 17.08 -34.59
C SER A 24 -5.47 16.04 -35.23
N PRO A 25 -5.39 15.96 -36.58
CA PRO A 25 -4.43 15.09 -37.26
C PRO A 25 -2.96 15.48 -36.99
N ARG A 26 -2.72 16.70 -36.49
CA ARG A 26 -1.40 17.20 -36.09
C ARG A 26 -1.05 16.86 -34.64
N TYR A 27 -1.97 16.27 -33.87
CA TYR A 27 -1.70 15.87 -32.50
C TYR A 27 -0.67 14.74 -32.45
N ARG A 28 0.25 14.85 -31.51
CA ARG A 28 1.24 13.82 -31.18
C ARG A 28 1.33 13.75 -29.67
N ASN A 29 1.43 12.55 -29.12
CA ASN A 29 1.56 12.33 -27.67
C ASN A 29 2.89 12.85 -27.12
N ILE A 30 3.95 12.70 -27.91
CA ILE A 30 5.31 13.14 -27.63
C ILE A 30 5.71 14.17 -28.69
N VAL A 31 6.31 15.27 -28.25
CA VAL A 31 6.71 16.42 -29.08
C VAL A 31 8.17 16.78 -28.79
N PRO A 32 8.89 17.35 -29.76
CA PRO A 32 10.24 17.84 -29.52
C PRO A 32 10.23 19.04 -28.56
N LEU A 33 11.24 19.12 -27.70
CA LEU A 33 11.56 20.32 -26.94
C LEU A 33 12.07 21.40 -27.90
N THR A 34 11.68 22.65 -27.67
CA THR A 34 12.05 23.80 -28.51
C THR A 34 12.43 24.97 -27.60
N GLY A 35 13.46 25.72 -28.00
CA GLY A 35 14.03 26.79 -27.17
C GLY A 35 14.48 26.29 -25.81
N ASP A 36 14.12 27.03 -24.76
CA ASP A 36 14.49 26.76 -23.37
C ASP A 36 13.45 25.90 -22.61
N ALA A 37 12.48 25.32 -23.32
CA ALA A 37 11.48 24.49 -22.69
C ALA A 37 12.08 23.18 -22.14
N LEU A 38 11.55 22.73 -21.00
CA LEU A 38 11.93 21.48 -20.34
C LEU A 38 10.69 20.58 -20.18
N PRO A 39 10.85 19.25 -20.12
CA PRO A 39 9.77 18.35 -19.80
C PRO A 39 9.50 18.40 -18.29
N CYS A 40 8.22 18.35 -17.91
CA CYS A 40 7.85 18.12 -16.52
C CYS A 40 8.23 16.69 -16.12
N GLY A 41 9.10 16.50 -15.13
CA GLY A 41 9.55 15.16 -14.69
C GLY A 41 8.42 14.28 -14.13
N ILE A 42 7.31 14.87 -13.72
CA ILE A 42 6.12 14.16 -13.22
C ILE A 42 5.20 13.78 -14.39
N CYS A 43 4.49 14.73 -14.98
CA CYS A 43 3.47 14.43 -15.99
C CYS A 43 3.98 14.42 -17.45
N GLY A 44 5.26 14.73 -17.66
CA GLY A 44 5.90 14.77 -18.97
C GLY A 44 5.67 16.03 -19.78
N GLN A 45 4.71 16.86 -19.39
CA GLN A 45 4.26 17.98 -20.21
C GLN A 45 5.42 18.93 -20.57
N TRP A 46 5.48 19.31 -21.85
CA TRP A 46 6.34 20.41 -22.31
C TRP A 46 6.04 21.68 -21.52
N THR A 47 7.06 22.24 -20.89
CA THR A 47 6.94 23.35 -19.95
C THR A 47 7.82 24.53 -20.41
N PRO A 48 7.24 25.64 -20.87
CA PRO A 48 7.98 26.84 -21.27
C PRO A 48 8.63 27.48 -20.04
N SER A 49 9.73 28.23 -20.23
CA SER A 49 10.54 28.81 -19.14
C SER A 49 9.74 29.56 -18.07
N ALA A 50 8.69 30.28 -18.45
CA ALA A 50 7.82 31.02 -17.52
C ALA A 50 6.95 30.13 -16.60
N GLU A 51 6.79 28.84 -16.92
CA GLU A 51 5.99 27.87 -16.16
C GLU A 51 6.86 26.81 -15.44
N GLN A 52 8.18 26.91 -15.58
CA GLN A 52 9.15 25.97 -14.98
C GLN A 52 9.29 26.25 -13.49
N THR A 53 9.19 25.21 -12.67
CA THR A 53 9.44 25.26 -11.23
C THR A 53 10.61 24.36 -10.88
N GLY A 54 11.77 24.97 -10.62
CA GLY A 54 13.02 24.27 -10.39
C GLY A 54 13.56 23.57 -11.63
N THR A 55 14.78 23.03 -11.53
CA THR A 55 15.38 22.17 -12.56
C THR A 55 16.07 21.01 -11.87
N GLU A 56 15.85 19.81 -12.37
CA GLU A 56 16.49 18.58 -11.91
C GLU A 56 17.25 17.94 -13.07
N ILE A 57 18.37 17.30 -12.75
CA ILE A 57 19.18 16.54 -13.71
C ILE A 57 19.01 15.07 -13.38
N VAL A 58 18.50 14.31 -14.35
CA VAL A 58 18.37 12.86 -14.26
C VAL A 58 19.50 12.24 -15.04
N LYS A 59 20.33 11.43 -14.37
CA LYS A 59 21.40 10.65 -14.99
C LYS A 59 20.85 9.29 -15.40
N ALA A 60 21.06 8.92 -16.64
CA ALA A 60 20.54 7.70 -17.25
C ALA A 60 21.63 7.00 -18.07
N ILE A 61 21.49 5.69 -18.28
CA ILE A 61 22.33 4.89 -19.18
C ILE A 61 21.51 4.56 -20.43
N GLY A 62 22.09 4.74 -21.62
CA GLY A 62 21.42 4.42 -22.90
C GLY A 62 21.12 2.93 -23.09
N TYR A 63 19.94 2.61 -23.65
CA TYR A 63 19.48 1.25 -23.96
C TYR A 63 20.16 0.61 -25.18
N SER A 64 20.29 -0.73 -25.19
CA SER A 64 20.76 -1.53 -26.35
C SER A 64 19.88 -2.77 -26.62
N PRO A 65 19.30 -2.91 -27.82
CA PRO A 65 18.76 -4.20 -28.27
C PRO A 65 19.89 -5.07 -28.84
N ARG A 66 20.11 -6.25 -28.25
CA ARG A 66 21.21 -7.17 -28.61
C ARG A 66 20.95 -8.07 -29.83
N THR A 67 19.97 -7.78 -30.68
CA THR A 67 19.70 -8.60 -31.88
C THR A 67 19.47 -7.75 -33.12
N SER A 68 20.07 -8.21 -34.21
CA SER A 68 20.14 -7.58 -35.53
C SER A 68 18.76 -7.42 -36.15
N HIS A 69 18.19 -6.24 -35.99
CA HIS A 69 17.66 -5.37 -37.05
C HIS A 69 16.83 -4.25 -36.36
N GLU A 70 17.25 -3.01 -36.58
CA GLU A 70 16.54 -1.74 -36.32
C GLU A 70 16.70 -0.96 -35.00
N GLN A 71 17.32 0.21 -35.20
CA GLN A 71 17.28 1.52 -34.51
C GLN A 71 17.94 1.69 -33.12
N ILE A 72 19.14 2.27 -33.20
CA ILE A 72 19.87 3.01 -32.16
C ILE A 72 19.11 4.30 -31.82
N VAL A 73 18.78 4.54 -30.55
CA VAL A 73 18.56 5.91 -30.07
C VAL A 73 19.04 6.07 -28.62
N ALA A 74 20.27 6.56 -28.49
CA ALA A 74 20.65 7.48 -27.42
C ALA A 74 21.80 8.35 -27.95
N SER A 75 21.56 9.64 -28.22
CA SER A 75 22.49 10.72 -27.87
C SER A 75 22.04 12.06 -28.46
N ARG A 76 22.39 13.14 -27.74
CA ARG A 76 22.32 14.52 -28.21
C ARG A 76 23.55 14.93 -29.06
N LYS A 77 24.56 14.06 -29.17
CA LYS A 77 25.73 14.08 -30.07
C LYS A 77 26.74 13.05 -29.53
N GLY A 78 26.78 11.85 -30.13
CA GLY A 78 27.82 10.85 -29.90
C GLY A 78 27.79 10.19 -28.53
N GLY A 79 27.38 8.93 -28.49
CA GLY A 79 27.61 8.07 -27.35
C GLY A 79 27.13 6.67 -27.68
N ALA A 80 28.01 5.68 -27.56
CA ALA A 80 27.68 4.29 -27.79
C ALA A 80 26.69 3.78 -26.74
N VAL A 81 26.18 2.58 -26.98
CA VAL A 81 25.46 1.75 -26.01
C VAL A 81 26.16 1.78 -24.65
N GLY A 82 25.40 2.03 -23.57
CA GLY A 82 25.96 2.05 -22.22
C GLY A 82 26.55 3.39 -21.79
N ASP A 83 26.58 4.39 -22.68
CA ASP A 83 27.08 5.70 -22.30
C ASP A 83 26.08 6.42 -21.37
N PRO A 84 26.58 7.01 -20.27
CA PRO A 84 25.76 7.82 -19.40
C PRO A 84 25.36 9.12 -20.11
N PHE A 85 24.11 9.54 -19.94
CA PHE A 85 23.64 10.83 -20.40
C PHE A 85 22.80 11.53 -19.33
N GLU A 86 22.71 12.85 -19.46
CA GLU A 86 21.96 13.69 -18.54
C GLU A 86 20.73 14.28 -19.23
N THR A 87 19.59 14.19 -18.57
CA THR A 87 18.34 14.82 -19.00
C THR A 87 17.95 15.89 -17.99
N ARG A 88 17.79 17.13 -18.47
CA ARG A 88 17.25 18.22 -17.66
C ARG A 88 15.73 18.16 -17.67
N MET A 89 15.13 18.22 -16.49
CA MET A 89 13.69 18.23 -16.28
C MET A 89 13.30 19.37 -15.34
N THR A 90 12.02 19.70 -15.33
CA THR A 90 11.44 20.70 -14.42
C THR A 90 10.14 20.15 -13.81
N ARG A 91 9.42 20.96 -13.04
CA ARG A 91 8.00 20.74 -12.75
C ARG A 91 7.18 21.83 -13.42
N CYS A 92 6.06 21.46 -14.04
CA CYS A 92 5.02 22.43 -14.38
C CYS A 92 4.30 22.89 -13.10
N ILE A 93 3.62 24.02 -13.17
CA ILE A 93 2.89 24.63 -12.03
C ILE A 93 1.99 23.61 -11.31
N THR A 94 1.22 22.81 -12.05
CA THR A 94 0.33 21.79 -11.47
C THR A 94 1.09 20.73 -10.68
N CYS A 95 2.21 20.23 -11.22
CA CYS A 95 3.02 19.22 -10.54
C CYS A 95 3.84 19.82 -9.38
N ALA A 96 4.14 21.12 -9.40
CA ALA A 96 4.72 21.82 -8.26
C ALA A 96 3.71 21.95 -7.10
N THR A 97 2.45 22.23 -7.40
CA THR A 97 1.36 22.18 -6.40
C THR A 97 1.22 20.78 -5.81
N LEU A 98 1.25 19.75 -6.66
CA LEU A 98 1.20 18.35 -6.22
C LEU A 98 2.36 18.00 -5.28
N ARG A 99 3.58 18.47 -5.56
CA ARG A 99 4.74 18.31 -4.65
C ARG A 99 4.54 19.02 -3.32
N THR A 100 3.93 20.21 -3.35
CA THR A 100 3.63 20.97 -2.12
C THR A 100 2.61 20.22 -1.26
N GLU A 101 1.56 19.68 -1.87
CA GLU A 101 0.58 18.81 -1.19
C GLU A 101 1.26 17.55 -0.62
N ALA A 102 2.14 16.91 -1.39
CA ALA A 102 2.90 15.76 -0.93
C ALA A 102 3.76 16.09 0.31
N ALA A 103 4.42 17.25 0.31
CA ALA A 103 5.22 17.71 1.44
C ALA A 103 4.36 17.99 2.68
N GLN A 104 3.19 18.59 2.50
CA GLN A 104 2.24 18.84 3.58
C GLN A 104 1.74 17.52 4.19
N LEU A 105 1.34 16.55 3.37
CA LEU A 105 0.87 15.24 3.83
C LEU A 105 1.98 14.46 4.55
N ALA A 106 3.21 14.47 4.00
CA ALA A 106 4.35 13.81 4.62
C ALA A 106 4.71 14.42 5.99
N ALA A 107 4.63 15.76 6.12
CA ALA A 107 4.85 16.45 7.38
C ALA A 107 3.70 16.24 8.39
N GLN A 108 2.46 16.19 7.91
CA GLN A 108 1.27 16.00 8.75
C GLN A 108 1.16 14.58 9.31
N TYR A 109 1.59 13.57 8.54
CA TYR A 109 1.46 12.15 8.89
C TYR A 109 2.79 11.38 8.78
N PRO A 110 3.84 11.77 9.52
CA PRO A 110 5.18 11.19 9.34
C PRO A 110 5.18 9.67 9.54
N HIS A 111 4.43 9.15 10.52
CA HIS A 111 4.34 7.72 10.79
C HIS A 111 3.61 6.91 9.72
N ALA A 112 2.77 7.53 8.90
CA ALA A 112 2.06 6.83 7.81
C ALA A 112 3.00 6.55 6.62
N VAL A 113 4.06 7.35 6.46
CA VAL A 113 5.06 7.20 5.38
C VAL A 113 6.19 6.23 5.76
N VAL A 114 6.36 5.96 7.07
CA VAL A 114 7.44 5.11 7.63
C VAL A 114 7.12 3.60 7.57
N VAL A 115 5.97 3.19 7.03
CA VAL A 115 5.52 1.79 7.12
C VAL A 115 5.95 0.96 5.90
N GLY A 116 6.94 0.07 6.09
CA GLY A 116 7.21 -1.10 5.22
C GLY A 116 8.38 -0.99 4.24
N GLU A 117 8.60 -2.05 3.44
CA GLU A 117 9.64 -2.24 2.39
C GLU A 117 9.78 -1.10 1.35
N PHE A 118 9.00 -0.03 1.46
CA PHE A 118 9.00 1.15 0.59
C PHE A 118 10.14 2.13 0.89
N ALA A 119 11.15 1.73 1.68
CA ALA A 119 12.45 2.38 1.69
C ALA A 119 13.14 2.16 0.33
N TYR A 120 12.59 2.76 -0.72
CA TYR A 120 13.27 2.89 -2.01
C TYR A 120 14.57 3.63 -1.72
N ALA A 121 15.71 2.97 -1.90
CA ALA A 121 17.02 3.54 -1.64
C ALA A 121 17.12 4.94 -2.26
N GLY A 122 17.27 5.97 -1.42
CA GLY A 122 17.41 7.37 -1.84
C GLY A 122 16.12 8.16 -2.09
N SER A 123 14.91 7.62 -1.85
CA SER A 123 13.66 8.38 -1.97
C SER A 123 13.28 9.09 -0.67
N THR A 124 12.86 10.35 -0.74
CA THR A 124 12.34 11.07 0.45
C THR A 124 10.88 10.72 0.72
N ALA A 125 10.41 10.93 1.96
CA ALA A 125 8.99 10.79 2.30
C ALA A 125 8.09 11.61 1.36
N VAL A 126 8.54 12.79 0.94
CA VAL A 126 7.83 13.65 -0.01
C VAL A 126 7.70 12.98 -1.38
N ASP A 127 8.78 12.36 -1.88
CA ASP A 127 8.77 11.70 -3.20
C ASP A 127 7.86 10.47 -3.21
N VAL A 128 7.82 9.73 -2.11
CA VAL A 128 6.90 8.59 -1.89
C VAL A 128 5.45 9.06 -1.97
N VAL A 129 5.09 10.14 -1.27
CA VAL A 129 3.72 10.69 -1.34
C VAL A 129 3.42 11.29 -2.72
N GLU A 130 4.38 11.98 -3.34
CA GLU A 130 4.26 12.59 -4.68
C GLU A 130 3.95 11.51 -5.74
N ARG A 131 4.58 10.33 -5.65
CA ARG A 131 4.27 9.19 -6.53
C ARG A 131 2.82 8.74 -6.36
N ALA A 132 2.33 8.54 -5.14
CA ALA A 132 0.94 8.15 -4.93
C ALA A 132 -0.05 9.20 -5.50
N LEU A 133 0.20 10.49 -5.29
CA LEU A 133 -0.62 11.57 -5.86
C LEU A 133 -0.54 11.61 -7.40
N ALA A 134 0.62 11.36 -7.98
CA ALA A 134 0.80 11.26 -9.43
C ALA A 134 -0.07 10.15 -10.05
N ALA A 135 -0.13 8.97 -9.41
CA ALA A 135 -1.00 7.89 -9.86
C ALA A 135 -2.49 8.29 -9.85
N VAL A 136 -2.94 9.05 -8.84
CA VAL A 136 -4.30 9.58 -8.81
C VAL A 136 -4.52 10.59 -9.95
N ALA A 137 -3.58 11.51 -10.15
CA ALA A 137 -3.67 12.54 -11.18
C ALA A 137 -3.79 11.95 -12.59
N VAL A 138 -3.14 10.82 -12.88
CA VAL A 138 -3.28 10.07 -14.15
C VAL A 138 -4.73 9.64 -14.39
N THR A 139 -5.49 9.34 -13.35
CA THR A 139 -6.90 8.94 -13.49
C THR A 139 -7.84 10.10 -13.81
N GLY A 140 -7.36 11.34 -13.77
CA GLY A 140 -8.17 12.55 -13.91
C GLY A 140 -9.12 12.80 -12.73
N ARG A 141 -8.86 12.16 -11.59
CA ARG A 141 -9.62 12.33 -10.34
C ARG A 141 -8.79 13.15 -9.35
N ASN A 142 -9.49 13.76 -8.41
CA ASN A 142 -8.89 14.40 -7.25
C ASN A 142 -9.34 13.63 -6.01
N ILE A 143 -8.42 13.42 -5.06
CA ILE A 143 -8.76 12.89 -3.75
C ILE A 143 -8.21 13.80 -2.67
N SER A 144 -8.92 13.86 -1.55
CA SER A 144 -8.45 14.50 -0.34
C SER A 144 -8.09 13.40 0.66
N MET A 145 -6.81 13.32 1.02
CA MET A 145 -6.28 12.42 2.05
C MET A 145 -6.29 13.16 3.39
N ARG A 146 -7.43 13.10 4.11
CA ARG A 146 -7.64 13.88 5.35
C ARG A 146 -7.26 13.14 6.62
N GLN A 147 -6.92 11.86 6.50
CA GLN A 147 -6.66 10.97 7.62
C GLN A 147 -5.37 10.17 7.37
N PRO A 148 -4.61 9.82 8.41
CA PRO A 148 -3.41 8.99 8.27
C PRO A 148 -3.70 7.66 7.55
N ARG A 149 -4.88 7.06 7.80
CA ARG A 149 -5.34 5.83 7.13
C ARG A 149 -5.49 6.02 5.63
N ASP A 150 -6.05 7.16 5.18
CA ASP A 150 -6.22 7.44 3.75
C ASP A 150 -4.86 7.51 3.04
N LEU A 151 -3.87 8.14 3.68
CA LEU A 151 -2.51 8.20 3.14
C LEU A 151 -1.87 6.82 3.09
N LYS A 152 -1.94 6.04 4.18
CA LYS A 152 -1.38 4.69 4.23
C LYS A 152 -1.94 3.80 3.11
N LEU A 153 -3.26 3.77 2.94
CA LEU A 153 -3.91 3.02 1.87
C LEU A 153 -3.50 3.53 0.48
N ALA A 154 -3.34 4.85 0.30
CA ALA A 154 -2.87 5.39 -0.96
C ALA A 154 -1.44 4.94 -1.27
N LEU A 155 -0.55 4.92 -0.28
CA LEU A 155 0.82 4.44 -0.46
C LEU A 155 0.84 2.94 -0.84
N GLU A 156 0.08 2.10 -0.14
CA GLU A 156 -0.03 0.66 -0.40
C GLU A 156 -0.52 0.35 -1.83
N HIS A 157 -1.50 1.10 -2.33
CA HIS A 157 -2.14 0.79 -3.62
C HIS A 157 -1.54 1.54 -4.82
N LEU A 158 -0.95 2.71 -4.60
CA LEU A 158 -0.66 3.66 -5.69
C LEU A 158 0.82 3.98 -5.86
N VAL A 159 1.67 3.78 -4.86
CA VAL A 159 3.03 4.36 -4.90
C VAL A 159 3.92 3.72 -5.96
N THR A 160 3.92 2.40 -6.05
CA THR A 160 4.73 1.65 -7.03
C THR A 160 4.35 2.03 -8.45
N LEU A 161 3.05 2.13 -8.70
CA LEU A 161 2.53 2.53 -10.00
C LEU A 161 2.81 4.01 -10.30
N GLY A 162 2.64 4.87 -9.31
CA GLY A 162 2.95 6.29 -9.41
C GLY A 162 4.40 6.57 -9.78
N GLY A 163 5.34 5.75 -9.28
CA GLY A 163 6.73 5.76 -9.71
C GLY A 163 6.87 5.50 -11.20
N SER A 164 6.30 4.41 -11.72
CA SER A 164 6.49 4.01 -13.11
C SER A 164 5.74 4.87 -14.14
N LEU A 165 4.65 5.54 -13.76
CA LEU A 165 3.85 6.39 -14.66
C LEU A 165 4.45 7.78 -14.90
N ARG A 166 5.43 8.21 -14.09
CA ARG A 166 6.08 9.51 -14.25
C ARG A 166 6.84 9.59 -15.57
N TRP A 167 7.02 10.80 -16.10
CA TRP A 167 7.90 10.97 -17.26
C TRP A 167 9.36 10.64 -16.96
N GLN A 168 9.81 10.99 -15.75
CA GLN A 168 11.16 10.72 -15.29
C GLN A 168 11.51 9.24 -15.27
N SER A 169 10.56 8.34 -15.02
CA SER A 169 10.82 6.89 -14.92
C SER A 169 11.45 6.32 -16.20
N ARG A 170 11.15 6.94 -17.34
CA ARG A 170 11.72 6.60 -18.67
C ARG A 170 13.24 6.76 -18.74
N PHE A 171 13.84 7.44 -17.76
CA PHE A 171 15.27 7.76 -17.69
C PHE A 171 15.92 7.23 -16.39
N GLU A 172 15.18 6.55 -15.51
CA GLU A 172 15.74 6.08 -14.23
C GLU A 172 16.57 4.80 -14.43
N GLY A 173 17.87 4.87 -14.19
CA GLY A 173 18.78 3.73 -14.35
C GLY A 173 19.09 3.46 -15.82
N LEU A 174 18.40 2.48 -16.41
CA LEU A 174 18.48 2.17 -17.84
C LEU A 174 17.31 2.83 -18.55
N ALA A 175 17.58 3.76 -19.45
CA ALA A 175 16.54 4.49 -20.15
C ALA A 175 15.66 3.55 -20.99
N ASP A 176 14.36 3.87 -21.11
CA ASP A 176 13.46 3.12 -22.00
C ASP A 176 13.93 3.23 -23.45
N ARG A 177 13.64 2.20 -24.27
CA ARG A 177 14.03 2.16 -25.69
C ARG A 177 13.59 3.41 -26.48
N ASP A 178 12.46 4.01 -26.11
CA ASP A 178 11.88 5.17 -26.78
C ASP A 178 12.09 6.49 -26.00
N ALA A 179 12.85 6.46 -24.90
CA ALA A 179 13.17 7.64 -24.10
C ALA A 179 14.12 8.56 -24.85
N ARG A 180 13.65 9.78 -25.14
CA ARG A 180 14.43 10.79 -25.87
C ARG A 180 14.57 12.05 -25.02
N PRO A 181 15.80 12.46 -24.65
CA PRO A 181 16.04 13.59 -23.73
C PRO A 181 15.65 14.95 -24.33
N ASP A 182 15.47 15.03 -25.64
CA ASP A 182 15.04 16.20 -26.40
C ASP A 182 13.52 16.23 -26.66
N THR A 183 12.74 15.43 -25.93
CA THR A 183 11.28 15.35 -26.09
C THR A 183 10.52 15.60 -24.80
N ALA A 184 9.22 15.85 -24.94
CA ALA A 184 8.26 16.00 -23.85
C ALA A 184 6.89 15.46 -24.27
N ALA A 185 6.01 15.23 -23.29
CA ALA A 185 4.60 14.99 -23.55
C ALA A 185 3.90 16.27 -24.04
N ALA A 186 3.06 16.17 -25.06
CA ALA A 186 2.31 17.32 -25.57
C ALA A 186 1.34 17.89 -24.52
N MET A 187 0.71 17.01 -23.74
CA MET A 187 -0.20 17.31 -22.64
C MET A 187 0.21 16.52 -21.39
N PRO A 188 -0.30 16.88 -20.19
CA PRO A 188 -0.10 16.05 -19.01
C PRO A 188 -0.48 14.60 -19.30
N TRP A 189 0.45 13.68 -19.02
CA TRP A 189 0.25 12.24 -19.12
C TRP A 189 -0.02 11.71 -20.53
N SER A 190 0.16 12.53 -21.59
CA SER A 190 -0.09 12.05 -22.96
C SER A 190 0.91 11.00 -23.43
N HIS A 191 2.03 10.83 -22.72
CA HIS A 191 3.00 9.77 -22.97
C HIS A 191 2.54 8.39 -22.50
N LEU A 192 1.51 8.32 -21.66
CA LEU A 192 0.98 7.06 -21.17
C LEU A 192 0.07 6.40 -22.21
N THR A 193 0.17 5.08 -22.30
CA THR A 193 -0.75 4.26 -23.10
C THR A 193 -2.09 4.10 -22.38
N GLU A 194 -3.16 3.78 -23.13
CA GLU A 194 -4.47 3.45 -22.53
C GLU A 194 -4.38 2.26 -21.57
N GLN A 195 -3.48 1.31 -21.82
CA GLN A 195 -3.23 0.20 -20.89
C GLN A 195 -2.67 0.69 -19.55
N GLN A 196 -1.67 1.58 -19.57
CA GLN A 196 -1.10 2.17 -18.34
C GLN A 196 -2.14 2.99 -17.57
N VAL A 197 -2.95 3.79 -18.27
CA VAL A 197 -4.07 4.53 -17.67
C VAL A 197 -5.11 3.57 -17.08
N GLY A 198 -5.40 2.46 -17.77
CA GLY A 198 -6.29 1.41 -17.28
C GLY A 198 -5.78 0.73 -16.00
N VAL A 199 -4.46 0.47 -15.90
CA VAL A 199 -3.82 -0.02 -14.67
C VAL A 199 -3.96 1.00 -13.54
N ALA A 200 -3.73 2.30 -13.82
CA ALA A 200 -3.92 3.38 -12.84
C ALA A 200 -5.35 3.44 -12.30
N ARG A 201 -6.35 3.34 -13.19
CA ARG A 201 -7.76 3.32 -12.78
C ARG A 201 -8.09 2.11 -11.90
N ARG A 202 -7.55 0.92 -12.19
CA ARG A 202 -7.76 -0.28 -11.35
C ARG A 202 -7.09 -0.15 -9.98
N ALA A 203 -5.86 0.34 -9.93
CA ALA A 203 -5.15 0.59 -8.67
C ALA A 203 -5.92 1.62 -7.81
N PHE A 204 -6.40 2.69 -8.44
CA PHE A 204 -7.25 3.69 -7.78
C PHE A 204 -8.59 3.13 -7.30
N ALA A 205 -9.24 2.24 -8.06
CA ALA A 205 -10.43 1.54 -7.61
C ALA A 205 -10.14 0.63 -6.40
N GLY A 206 -8.99 -0.03 -6.37
CA GLY A 206 -8.51 -0.80 -5.21
C GLY A 206 -8.36 0.08 -3.96
N TYR A 207 -7.70 1.23 -4.09
CA TYR A 207 -7.61 2.23 -3.04
C TYR A 207 -9.00 2.68 -2.53
N LEU A 208 -9.92 3.03 -3.44
CA LEU A 208 -11.27 3.46 -3.05
C LEU A 208 -12.04 2.34 -2.33
N ARG A 209 -11.90 1.09 -2.78
CA ARG A 209 -12.50 -0.08 -2.11
C ARG A 209 -11.95 -0.22 -0.70
N ALA A 210 -10.63 -0.24 -0.52
CA ALA A 210 -10.02 -0.36 0.81
C ALA A 210 -10.42 0.79 1.75
N ARG A 211 -10.60 2.00 1.20
CA ARG A 211 -11.06 3.16 1.95
C ARG A 211 -12.49 3.01 2.45
N THR A 212 -13.39 2.48 1.62
CA THR A 212 -14.84 2.37 1.92
C THR A 212 -15.24 1.02 2.52
N GLU A 213 -14.31 0.07 2.60
CA GLU A 213 -14.53 -1.21 3.27
C GLU A 213 -15.03 -1.02 4.70
N ARG A 214 -16.05 -1.79 5.06
CA ARG A 214 -16.64 -1.84 6.39
C ARG A 214 -16.40 -3.23 6.98
N PRO A 215 -16.15 -3.33 8.30
CA PRO A 215 -16.02 -4.62 8.94
C PRO A 215 -17.29 -5.45 8.75
N VAL A 216 -17.13 -6.72 8.42
CA VAL A 216 -18.20 -7.70 8.26
C VAL A 216 -17.87 -8.96 9.08
N PRO A 217 -18.88 -9.73 9.52
CA PRO A 217 -18.64 -11.05 10.08
C PRO A 217 -18.00 -11.98 9.03
N VAL A 218 -16.88 -12.61 9.40
CA VAL A 218 -16.19 -13.63 8.61
C VAL A 218 -16.20 -14.93 9.40
N VAL A 219 -16.77 -15.97 8.81
CA VAL A 219 -16.89 -17.32 9.40
C VAL A 219 -15.78 -18.24 8.89
N PRO A 220 -15.41 -19.31 9.63
CA PRO A 220 -14.49 -20.32 9.11
C PRO A 220 -15.08 -21.03 7.90
N THR A 221 -14.21 -21.53 7.02
CA THR A 221 -14.61 -22.18 5.76
C THR A 221 -15.13 -23.59 5.99
N GLU A 222 -14.47 -24.35 6.86
CA GLU A 222 -14.70 -25.78 7.06
C GLU A 222 -15.11 -26.11 8.50
N ALA A 223 -14.79 -25.23 9.45
CA ALA A 223 -15.13 -25.40 10.86
C ALA A 223 -16.39 -24.61 11.25
N ALA A 224 -17.09 -25.05 12.30
CA ALA A 224 -18.15 -24.25 12.91
C ALA A 224 -17.61 -23.10 13.79
N GLY A 225 -16.33 -23.12 14.14
CA GLY A 225 -15.65 -22.06 14.88
C GLY A 225 -14.17 -22.36 15.06
N CYS A 226 -13.44 -21.43 15.66
CA CYS A 226 -12.02 -21.60 16.00
C CYS A 226 -11.85 -22.84 16.86
N TYR A 227 -11.00 -23.78 16.43
CA TYR A 227 -10.78 -25.02 17.18
C TYR A 227 -10.31 -24.78 18.63
N ILE A 228 -9.60 -23.67 18.86
CA ILE A 228 -9.05 -23.30 20.17
C ILE A 228 -10.11 -22.60 21.05
N CYS A 229 -10.48 -21.36 20.72
CA CYS A 229 -11.34 -20.54 21.58
C CYS A 229 -12.83 -20.72 21.31
N GLY A 230 -13.20 -21.41 20.24
CA GLY A 230 -14.57 -21.73 19.85
C GLY A 230 -15.35 -20.63 19.17
N ILE A 231 -14.79 -19.43 18.95
CA ILE A 231 -15.54 -18.34 18.32
C ILE A 231 -15.98 -18.71 16.91
N GLY A 232 -17.25 -18.47 16.58
CA GLY A 232 -17.83 -18.86 15.28
C GLY A 232 -17.67 -17.83 14.16
N GLU A 233 -17.36 -16.59 14.50
CA GLU A 233 -17.18 -15.50 13.55
C GLU A 233 -16.19 -14.48 14.10
N VAL A 234 -15.48 -13.81 13.20
CA VAL A 234 -14.61 -12.68 13.52
C VAL A 234 -15.04 -11.49 12.67
N VAL A 235 -15.18 -10.33 13.28
CA VAL A 235 -15.46 -9.09 12.56
C VAL A 235 -14.16 -8.59 11.94
N ALA A 236 -14.05 -8.64 10.62
CA ALA A 236 -12.85 -8.24 9.88
C ALA A 236 -13.22 -7.43 8.63
N LEU A 237 -12.24 -6.70 8.08
CA LEU A 237 -12.43 -6.08 6.77
C LEU A 237 -12.48 -7.17 5.69
N PRO A 238 -13.30 -7.01 4.62
CA PRO A 238 -13.33 -7.97 3.52
C PRO A 238 -11.95 -8.28 2.92
N SER A 239 -11.07 -7.28 2.81
CA SER A 239 -9.68 -7.47 2.37
C SER A 239 -8.83 -8.38 3.29
N GLN A 240 -9.24 -8.55 4.55
CA GLN A 240 -8.56 -9.36 5.55
C GLN A 240 -9.25 -10.71 5.77
N ALA A 241 -10.37 -11.00 5.10
CA ALA A 241 -11.14 -12.21 5.33
C ALA A 241 -10.30 -13.48 5.14
N ILE A 242 -9.44 -13.50 4.11
CA ILE A 242 -8.57 -14.66 3.80
C ILE A 242 -7.48 -14.91 4.85
N THR A 243 -7.10 -13.89 5.63
CA THR A 243 -6.10 -14.01 6.71
C THR A 243 -6.74 -14.05 8.10
N THR A 244 -8.08 -14.09 8.17
CA THR A 244 -8.81 -14.11 9.44
C THR A 244 -8.83 -15.52 10.05
N TRP A 245 -8.80 -16.54 9.20
CA TRP A 245 -8.81 -17.96 9.56
C TRP A 245 -7.58 -18.66 9.02
N HIS A 246 -6.95 -19.48 9.84
CA HIS A 246 -5.74 -20.21 9.49
C HIS A 246 -5.97 -21.71 9.60
N SER A 247 -5.79 -22.43 8.50
CA SER A 247 -5.76 -23.89 8.50
C SER A 247 -4.50 -24.38 9.21
N VAL A 248 -4.70 -25.24 10.20
CA VAL A 248 -3.65 -25.79 11.05
C VAL A 248 -3.91 -27.27 11.31
N LYS A 249 -2.81 -28.03 11.46
CA LYS A 249 -2.87 -29.42 11.88
C LYS A 249 -2.63 -29.50 13.38
N LEU A 250 -3.64 -29.91 14.13
CA LEU A 250 -3.62 -29.95 15.60
C LEU A 250 -3.66 -31.39 16.12
N SER A 251 -3.07 -31.61 17.30
CA SER A 251 -3.23 -32.84 18.07
C SER A 251 -4.27 -32.62 19.17
N PRO A 252 -5.48 -33.21 19.06
CA PRO A 252 -6.54 -33.00 20.05
C PRO A 252 -6.14 -33.41 21.46
N GLU A 253 -5.33 -34.47 21.59
CA GLU A 253 -4.80 -34.94 22.88
C GLU A 253 -4.02 -33.85 23.63
N ARG A 254 -3.17 -33.09 22.94
CA ARG A 254 -2.40 -31.97 23.54
C ARG A 254 -3.27 -30.77 23.91
N LEU A 255 -4.53 -30.76 23.49
CA LEU A 255 -5.48 -29.66 23.66
C LEU A 255 -6.66 -30.07 24.57
N GLY A 256 -6.42 -31.07 25.44
CA GLY A 256 -7.40 -31.55 26.42
C GLY A 256 -8.44 -32.54 25.86
N GLY A 257 -8.19 -33.07 24.66
CA GLY A 257 -8.96 -34.16 24.04
C GLY A 257 -8.57 -35.54 24.56
N LYS A 258 -9.26 -36.58 24.07
CA LYS A 258 -9.00 -37.96 24.49
C LYS A 258 -7.62 -38.45 23.99
N PRO A 259 -6.86 -39.21 24.79
CA PRO A 259 -5.61 -39.83 24.34
C PRO A 259 -5.81 -40.68 23.08
N GLY A 260 -4.83 -40.64 22.17
CA GLY A 260 -4.86 -41.42 20.93
C GLY A 260 -5.79 -40.86 19.84
N THR A 261 -6.38 -39.68 20.05
CA THR A 261 -7.18 -39.02 19.00
C THR A 261 -6.24 -38.59 17.85
N PRO A 262 -6.50 -39.01 16.60
CA PRO A 262 -5.68 -38.62 15.46
C PRO A 262 -5.58 -37.10 15.30
N GLN A 263 -4.47 -36.65 14.72
CA GLN A 263 -4.36 -35.25 14.33
C GLN A 263 -5.49 -34.87 13.37
N THR A 264 -5.98 -33.64 13.50
CA THR A 264 -7.06 -33.11 12.67
C THR A 264 -6.62 -31.80 12.04
N GLU A 265 -6.96 -31.64 10.77
CA GLU A 265 -6.85 -30.36 10.07
C GLU A 265 -8.09 -29.53 10.36
N THR A 266 -7.90 -28.29 10.78
CA THR A 266 -8.98 -27.42 11.25
C THR A 266 -8.56 -25.96 11.16
N GLU A 267 -9.48 -25.05 11.45
CA GLU A 267 -9.24 -23.61 11.39
C GLU A 267 -9.12 -23.00 12.79
N VAL A 268 -8.22 -22.04 12.91
CA VAL A 268 -8.09 -21.19 14.09
C VAL A 268 -8.19 -19.72 13.71
N CYS A 269 -8.78 -18.90 14.57
CA CYS A 269 -8.85 -17.46 14.34
C CYS A 269 -7.47 -16.81 14.44
N SER A 270 -7.31 -15.67 13.76
CA SER A 270 -6.06 -14.89 13.74
C SER A 270 -5.48 -14.59 15.13
N THR A 271 -6.31 -14.34 16.14
CA THR A 271 -5.86 -14.13 17.52
C THR A 271 -5.19 -15.38 18.12
N CYS A 272 -5.79 -16.56 17.96
CA CYS A 272 -5.20 -17.80 18.46
C CYS A 272 -3.95 -18.19 17.66
N HIS A 273 -3.93 -17.92 16.35
CA HIS A 273 -2.76 -18.16 15.50
C HIS A 273 -1.58 -17.23 15.87
N ALA A 274 -1.84 -15.95 16.11
CA ALA A 274 -0.83 -14.99 16.54
C ALA A 274 -0.21 -15.41 17.89
N GLU A 275 -1.02 -15.88 18.84
CA GLU A 275 -0.52 -16.38 20.11
C GLU A 275 0.31 -17.65 19.95
N HIS A 276 -0.08 -18.55 19.04
CA HIS A 276 0.76 -19.69 18.66
C HIS A 276 2.10 -19.26 18.11
N ASN A 277 2.15 -18.25 17.24
CA ASN A 277 3.41 -17.78 16.68
C ASN A 277 4.32 -17.14 17.76
N ALA A 278 3.75 -16.64 18.85
CA ALA A 278 4.51 -16.14 20.00
C ALA A 278 4.99 -17.26 20.95
N VAL A 279 4.15 -18.26 21.22
CA VAL A 279 4.45 -19.38 22.14
C VAL A 279 5.29 -20.48 21.47
N GLY A 280 5.13 -20.66 20.16
CA GLY A 280 5.85 -21.65 19.35
C GLY A 280 5.26 -23.08 19.39
N ALA A 281 4.17 -23.32 20.11
CA ALA A 281 3.56 -24.65 20.19
C ALA A 281 2.06 -24.63 20.49
N TRP A 282 1.34 -25.60 19.92
CA TRP A 282 -0.04 -25.94 20.28
C TRP A 282 -0.07 -26.88 21.49
N GLY A 283 -0.46 -26.37 22.65
CA GLY A 283 -0.51 -27.16 23.88
C GLY A 283 -1.08 -26.40 25.08
N PRO A 284 -0.97 -26.96 26.30
CA PRO A 284 -1.57 -26.42 27.51
C PRO A 284 -1.14 -24.97 27.80
N SER A 285 0.15 -24.64 27.67
CA SER A 285 0.65 -23.29 27.94
C SER A 285 -0.01 -22.20 27.07
N LEU A 286 -0.29 -22.51 25.80
CA LEU A 286 -1.02 -21.59 24.91
C LEU A 286 -2.48 -21.48 25.32
N LEU A 287 -3.12 -22.59 25.70
CA LEU A 287 -4.51 -22.60 26.15
C LEU A 287 -4.69 -21.79 27.43
N ASP A 288 -3.80 -21.97 28.39
CA ASP A 288 -3.83 -21.26 29.68
C ASP A 288 -3.72 -19.76 29.43
N LYS A 289 -2.72 -19.32 28.66
CA LYS A 289 -2.52 -17.91 28.34
C LYS A 289 -3.72 -17.29 27.63
N LEU A 290 -4.31 -17.99 26.65
CA LEU A 290 -5.49 -17.51 25.94
C LEU A 290 -6.74 -17.46 26.83
N ALA A 291 -6.93 -18.45 27.71
CA ALA A 291 -8.03 -18.49 28.66
C ALA A 291 -7.93 -17.37 29.71
N LEU A 292 -6.73 -17.14 30.25
CA LEU A 292 -6.43 -16.04 31.18
C LEU A 292 -6.69 -14.67 30.54
N ARG A 293 -6.28 -14.49 29.27
CA ARG A 293 -6.59 -13.28 28.50
C ARG A 293 -8.09 -13.10 28.30
N ALA A 294 -8.81 -14.17 27.93
CA ALA A 294 -10.26 -14.13 27.75
C ALA A 294 -11.02 -13.85 29.06
N ALA A 295 -10.51 -14.32 30.20
CA ALA A 295 -11.02 -14.01 31.54
C ALA A 295 -10.63 -12.60 32.05
N GLY A 296 -9.79 -11.87 31.32
CA GLY A 296 -9.39 -10.50 31.65
C GLY A 296 -8.40 -10.38 32.80
N VAL A 297 -7.63 -11.44 33.08
CA VAL A 297 -6.73 -11.52 34.26
C VAL A 297 -5.23 -11.54 33.93
N GLU A 298 -4.85 -11.45 32.65
CA GLU A 298 -3.46 -11.49 32.16
C GLU A 298 -2.54 -10.42 32.78
N ARG A 299 -3.07 -9.35 33.37
CA ARG A 299 -2.31 -8.24 33.98
C ARG A 299 -2.16 -8.33 35.50
N HIS A 300 -2.67 -9.38 36.15
CA HIS A 300 -2.51 -9.55 37.60
C HIS A 300 -1.11 -10.10 37.94
N VAL A 301 -0.49 -9.53 38.97
CA VAL A 301 0.77 -10.02 39.53
C VAL A 301 0.55 -11.46 40.01
N GLY A 302 1.32 -12.42 39.49
CA GLY A 302 1.19 -13.85 39.77
C GLY A 302 0.48 -14.68 38.69
N ALA A 303 -0.24 -14.05 37.75
CA ALA A 303 -0.99 -14.78 36.72
C ALA A 303 -0.11 -15.46 35.64
N TYR A 304 1.17 -15.09 35.54
CA TYR A 304 2.09 -15.65 34.54
C TYR A 304 2.57 -17.07 34.86
N ASP A 305 2.52 -17.49 36.12
CA ASP A 305 2.94 -18.82 36.57
C ASP A 305 1.76 -19.77 36.86
N VAL A 306 0.52 -19.30 36.61
CA VAL A 306 -0.69 -20.10 36.84
C VAL A 306 -0.83 -21.13 35.71
N GLN A 307 -0.69 -22.41 36.07
CA GLN A 307 -1.04 -23.53 35.19
C GLN A 307 -2.49 -23.92 35.43
N LEU A 308 -3.32 -23.80 34.40
CA LEU A 308 -4.72 -24.12 34.52
C LEU A 308 -4.93 -25.61 34.25
N ASN A 309 -5.16 -26.38 35.32
CA ASN A 309 -5.47 -27.80 35.18
C ASN A 309 -6.81 -27.98 34.45
N GLY A 310 -6.77 -28.64 33.29
CA GLY A 310 -7.97 -29.08 32.57
C GLY A 310 -8.59 -28.07 31.61
N VAL A 311 -7.86 -27.03 31.17
CA VAL A 311 -8.30 -26.20 30.04
C VAL A 311 -8.37 -27.06 28.79
N LYS A 312 -9.50 -26.98 28.10
CA LYS A 312 -9.76 -27.71 26.86
C LYS A 312 -9.96 -26.73 25.73
N ALA A 313 -9.38 -27.02 24.57
CA ALA A 313 -9.77 -26.33 23.35
C ALA A 313 -11.23 -26.63 23.03
N TRP A 314 -11.97 -25.67 22.45
CA TRP A 314 -13.37 -25.84 22.11
C TRP A 314 -13.61 -27.08 21.23
N GLY A 315 -12.74 -27.31 20.24
CA GLY A 315 -12.82 -28.44 19.31
C GLY A 315 -12.69 -29.81 19.98
N THR A 316 -12.21 -29.90 21.22
CA THR A 316 -12.13 -31.15 21.98
C THR A 316 -13.34 -31.37 22.91
N THR A 317 -14.24 -30.39 23.03
CA THR A 317 -15.41 -30.46 23.92
C THR A 317 -16.59 -31.25 23.35
N GLY A 318 -16.62 -31.51 22.03
CA GLY A 318 -17.76 -32.14 21.34
C GLY A 318 -18.98 -31.23 21.15
N LYS A 319 -18.89 -29.95 21.52
CA LYS A 319 -19.95 -28.97 21.27
C LYS A 319 -20.09 -28.70 19.77
N LYS A 320 -21.33 -28.67 19.27
CA LYS A 320 -21.64 -28.40 17.85
C LYS A 320 -21.81 -26.92 17.54
N ARG A 321 -22.22 -26.13 18.54
CA ARG A 321 -22.46 -24.70 18.39
C ARG A 321 -21.18 -23.94 18.76
N ALA A 322 -20.78 -23.06 17.86
CA ALA A 322 -19.69 -22.12 18.12
C ALA A 322 -20.02 -21.21 19.31
N ASN A 323 -18.97 -20.77 19.99
CA ASN A 323 -19.07 -19.74 20.99
C ASN A 323 -19.34 -18.38 20.32
N ARG A 324 -20.13 -17.54 21.02
CA ARG A 324 -20.32 -16.12 20.74
C ARG A 324 -19.15 -15.28 21.25
N THR A 325 -18.50 -15.74 22.31
CA THR A 325 -17.31 -15.09 22.89
C THR A 325 -16.17 -16.09 23.09
N PRO A 326 -14.89 -15.68 23.03
CA PRO A 326 -13.76 -16.59 23.23
C PRO A 326 -13.91 -17.39 24.52
N PHE A 327 -13.78 -18.71 24.45
CA PHE A 327 -13.89 -19.64 25.59
C PHE A 327 -15.22 -19.60 26.36
N GLU A 328 -16.34 -19.19 25.75
CA GLU A 328 -17.70 -19.29 26.36
C GLU A 328 -18.06 -20.71 26.84
N HIS A 329 -17.39 -21.72 26.29
CA HIS A 329 -17.57 -23.10 26.74
C HIS A 329 -16.96 -23.37 28.11
N MET A 330 -16.18 -22.44 28.67
CA MET A 330 -15.59 -22.44 30.00
C MET A 330 -16.29 -21.42 30.92
N ASN A 331 -16.20 -21.62 32.23
CA ASN A 331 -16.66 -20.64 33.21
C ASN A 331 -15.57 -19.58 33.50
N LEU A 332 -15.41 -18.63 32.57
CA LEU A 332 -14.37 -17.60 32.67
C LEU A 332 -14.56 -16.66 33.87
N ALA A 333 -15.79 -16.43 34.31
CA ALA A 333 -16.07 -15.61 35.49
C ALA A 333 -15.53 -16.28 36.76
N GLN A 334 -15.82 -17.57 36.95
CA GLN A 334 -15.27 -18.34 38.06
C GLN A 334 -13.75 -18.38 38.04
N LEU A 335 -13.15 -18.61 36.87
CA LEU A 335 -11.69 -18.58 36.70
C LEU A 335 -11.10 -17.23 37.14
N ALA A 336 -11.71 -16.12 36.74
CA ALA A 336 -11.25 -14.80 37.14
C ALA A 336 -11.37 -14.60 38.66
N ASP A 337 -12.44 -15.08 39.28
CA ASP A 337 -12.66 -14.98 40.73
C ASP A 337 -11.71 -15.88 41.54
N ASP A 338 -11.37 -17.07 41.03
CA ASP A 338 -10.39 -17.97 41.64
C ASP A 338 -9.00 -17.35 41.66
N ILE A 339 -8.57 -16.71 40.57
CA ILE A 339 -7.28 -16.03 40.49
C ILE A 339 -7.24 -14.82 41.41
N ARG A 340 -8.28 -13.98 41.43
CA ARG A 340 -8.34 -12.82 42.32
C ARG A 340 -8.35 -13.21 43.79
N ALA A 341 -8.90 -14.38 44.11
CA ALA A 341 -8.93 -14.92 45.46
C ALA A 341 -7.68 -15.75 45.83
N GLY A 342 -6.72 -15.93 44.92
CA GLY A 342 -5.51 -16.74 45.16
C GLY A 342 -5.79 -18.22 45.37
N ARG A 343 -6.85 -18.77 44.75
CA ARG A 343 -7.24 -20.18 44.86
C ARG A 343 -6.56 -21.09 43.83
N LEU A 344 -5.73 -20.54 42.96
CA LEU A 344 -5.01 -21.23 41.87
C LEU A 344 -3.51 -21.02 41.97
#